data_AF-Q7MKA5-F1
#
_entry.id   AF-Q7MKA5-F1
#
_cell.length_a   1.000
_cell.length_b   1.000
_cell.length_c   1.000
_cell.angle_alpha   90.00
_cell.angle_beta   90.00
_cell.angle_gamma   90.00
#
_symmetry.space_group_name_H-M   'P 1'
#
loop_
_entity.id
_entity.type
_entity.pdbx_description
1 polymer ?
#
loop_
_entity_poly.entity_id
_entity_poly.type
_entity_poly.pdbx_seq_one_letter_code
_entity_poly.pdbx_strand_id
1 'polypeptide(L)'
;MDLLTSLIGLVGVVVGSVISYVATYNLKKLELETNERQKHKEQLNSIYCSFLSKVSTAINALDLEGSKDYAKLLPPIDEDLILIELLSSDEVYEKASLLVAELIDLFADEPSGTFGSVNKLKTEFVNAVKVQYKSNV
;
A
#
# COMPACT_ATOMS: atom_id res chain seq x y z
N MET A 1 29.26 -55.81 18.63
CA MET A 1 28.05 -54.97 18.47
C MET A 1 28.39 -53.55 18.02
N ASP A 2 29.66 -53.14 17.99
CA ASP A 2 30.06 -51.72 17.78
C ASP A 2 29.92 -51.18 16.34
N LEU A 3 29.98 -52.05 15.32
CA LEU A 3 29.93 -51.58 13.92
C LEU A 3 28.52 -51.13 13.50
N LEU A 4 27.48 -51.80 14.03
CA LEU A 4 26.07 -51.57 13.69
C LEU A 4 25.54 -50.29 14.36
N THR A 5 25.89 -50.06 15.63
CA THR A 5 25.57 -48.82 16.35
C THR A 5 26.30 -47.61 15.78
N SER A 6 27.55 -47.76 15.34
CA SER A 6 28.31 -46.70 14.66
C SER A 6 27.69 -46.31 13.31
N LEU A 7 27.28 -47.30 12.50
CA LEU A 7 26.64 -47.06 11.21
C LEU A 7 25.27 -46.37 11.35
N ILE A 8 24.46 -46.79 12.33
CA ILE A 8 23.15 -46.17 12.63
C ILE A 8 23.32 -44.73 13.11
N GLY A 9 24.33 -44.46 13.96
CA GLY A 9 24.64 -43.10 14.41
C GLY A 9 25.04 -42.18 13.26
N LEU A 10 25.84 -42.67 12.31
CA LEU A 10 26.31 -41.88 11.17
C LEU A 10 25.18 -41.57 10.18
N VAL A 11 24.31 -42.55 9.89
CA VAL A 11 23.11 -42.33 9.07
C VAL A 11 22.12 -41.37 9.74
N GLY A 12 21.94 -41.48 11.06
CA GLY A 12 21.09 -40.56 11.82
C GLY A 12 21.55 -39.10 11.77
N VAL A 13 22.86 -38.87 11.88
CA VAL A 13 23.44 -37.51 11.78
C VAL A 13 23.28 -36.94 10.37
N VAL A 14 23.50 -37.74 9.32
CA VAL A 14 23.36 -37.27 7.93
C VAL A 14 21.89 -36.94 7.61
N VAL A 15 20.96 -37.82 7.96
CA VAL A 15 19.52 -37.60 7.73
C VAL A 15 19.01 -36.42 8.56
N GLY A 16 19.40 -36.33 9.83
CA GLY A 16 19.05 -35.20 10.70
C GLY A 16 19.58 -33.87 10.17
N SER A 17 20.80 -33.85 9.65
CA SER A 17 21.44 -32.65 9.09
C SER A 17 20.76 -32.18 7.81
N VAL A 18 20.38 -33.10 6.91
CA VAL A 18 19.66 -32.76 5.66
C VAL A 18 18.26 -32.21 5.97
N ILE A 19 17.52 -32.85 6.88
CA ILE A 19 16.19 -32.38 7.29
C ILE A 19 16.29 -31.00 7.94
N SER A 20 17.27 -30.80 8.83
CA SER A 20 17.51 -29.51 9.49
C SER A 20 17.89 -28.41 8.49
N TYR A 21 18.71 -28.72 7.49
CA TYR A 21 19.08 -27.77 6.43
C TYR A 21 17.87 -27.37 5.58
N VAL A 22 17.07 -28.34 5.14
CA VAL A 22 15.86 -28.07 4.33
C VAL A 22 14.82 -27.28 5.13
N ALA A 23 14.61 -27.62 6.40
CA ALA A 23 13.71 -26.88 7.29
C ALA A 23 14.18 -25.43 7.50
N THR A 24 15.48 -25.24 7.76
CA THR A 24 16.07 -23.91 7.95
C THR A 24 15.99 -23.07 6.67
N TYR A 25 16.20 -23.68 5.51
CA TYR A 25 16.05 -23.01 4.21
C TYR A 25 14.61 -22.56 3.97
N ASN A 26 13.63 -23.44 4.20
CA ASN A 26 12.22 -23.12 4.04
C ASN A 26 11.78 -22.02 5.02
N LEU A 27 12.24 -22.04 6.27
CA LEU A 27 11.97 -20.99 7.25
C LEU A 27 12.53 -19.64 6.81
N LYS A 28 13.80 -19.58 6.39
CA LYS A 28 14.40 -18.33 5.89
C LYS A 28 13.69 -17.80 4.65
N LYS A 29 13.24 -18.69 3.76
CA LYS A 29 12.46 -18.30 2.59
C LYS A 29 11.11 -17.69 2.99
N LEU A 30 10.39 -18.32 3.92
CA LEU A 30 9.12 -17.80 4.43
C LEU A 30 9.30 -16.46 5.17
N GLU A 31 10.37 -16.31 5.95
CA GLU A 31 10.71 -15.04 6.61
C GLU A 31 10.99 -13.93 5.59
N LEU A 32 11.74 -14.23 4.53
CA LEU A 32 12.01 -13.29 3.44
C LEU A 32 10.71 -12.84 2.75
N GLU A 33 9.89 -13.80 2.31
CA GLU A 33 8.60 -13.51 1.65
C GLU A 33 7.64 -12.71 2.54
N THR A 34 7.69 -12.93 3.85
CA THR A 34 6.88 -12.18 4.82
C THR A 34 7.40 -10.74 4.97
N ASN A 35 8.72 -10.57 5.04
CA ASN A 35 9.35 -9.27 5.15
C ASN A 35 9.14 -8.42 3.88
N GLU A 36 9.28 -9.02 2.70
CA GLU A 36 8.98 -8.35 1.42
C GLU A 36 7.52 -7.93 1.33
N ARG A 37 6.58 -8.80 1.73
CA ARG A 37 5.16 -8.44 1.81
C ARG A 37 4.90 -7.29 2.79
N GLN A 38 5.54 -7.31 3.95
CA GLN A 38 5.40 -6.24 4.95
C GLN A 38 5.95 -4.91 4.43
N LYS A 39 7.14 -4.92 3.82
CA LYS A 39 7.75 -3.73 3.22
C LYS A 39 6.87 -3.15 2.11
N HIS A 40 6.28 -4.00 1.27
CA HIS A 40 5.36 -3.55 0.23
C HIS A 40 4.09 -2.90 0.82
N LYS A 41 3.55 -3.47 1.91
CA LYS A 41 2.42 -2.88 2.65
C LYS A 41 2.77 -1.51 3.23
N GLU A 42 3.95 -1.36 3.83
CA GLU A 42 4.40 -0.08 4.39
C GLU A 42 4.58 1.00 3.31
N GLN A 43 5.13 0.62 2.15
CA GLN A 43 5.26 1.52 1.00
C GLN A 43 3.90 2.01 0.50
N LEU A 44 2.94 1.10 0.29
CA LEU A 44 1.58 1.46 -0.10
C LEU A 44 0.91 2.38 0.92
N ASN A 45 1.06 2.08 2.23
CA ASN A 45 0.51 2.93 3.28
C ASN A 45 1.06 4.36 3.22
N SER A 46 2.38 4.48 3.00
CA SER A 46 3.03 5.79 2.86
C SER A 46 2.47 6.57 1.68
N ILE A 47 2.23 5.92 0.54
CA ILE A 47 1.64 6.55 -0.66
C ILE A 47 0.21 7.03 -0.36
N TYR A 48 -0.64 6.18 0.23
CA TYR A 48 -2.02 6.55 0.53
C TYR A 48 -2.13 7.70 1.55
N CYS A 49 -1.26 7.70 2.56
CA CYS A 49 -1.22 8.77 3.54
C CYS A 49 -0.72 10.08 2.93
N SER A 50 0.31 10.01 2.07
CA SER A 50 0.82 11.16 1.32
C SER A 50 -0.29 11.76 0.45
N PHE A 51 -0.98 10.92 -0.32
CA PHE A 51 -2.07 11.33 -1.20
C PHE A 51 -3.17 12.08 -0.45
N LEU A 52 -3.70 11.47 0.62
CA LEU A 52 -4.76 12.09 1.43
C LEU A 52 -4.31 13.38 2.12
N SER A 53 -3.04 13.45 2.54
CA SER A 53 -2.46 14.65 3.12
C SER A 53 -2.44 15.79 2.11
N LYS A 54 -1.89 15.56 0.90
CA LYS A 54 -1.82 16.56 -0.17
C LYS A 54 -3.21 17.03 -0.62
N VAL A 55 -4.16 16.11 -0.77
CA VAL A 55 -5.56 16.46 -1.07
C VAL A 55 -6.17 17.31 0.03
N SER A 56 -5.93 16.97 1.30
CA SER A 56 -6.40 17.78 2.43
C SER A 56 -5.77 19.17 2.46
N THR A 57 -4.47 19.29 2.14
CA THR A 57 -3.79 20.58 1.98
C THR A 57 -4.41 21.41 0.86
N ALA A 58 -4.69 20.81 -0.29
CA ALA A 58 -5.31 21.51 -1.43
C ALA A 58 -6.71 22.04 -1.09
N ILE A 59 -7.51 21.24 -0.39
CA ILE A 59 -8.85 21.64 0.09
C ILE A 59 -8.74 22.80 1.10
N ASN A 60 -7.81 22.72 2.04
CA ASN A 60 -7.63 23.78 3.03
C ASN A 60 -7.14 25.09 2.38
N ALA A 61 -6.32 25.02 1.33
CA ALA A 61 -5.88 26.20 0.58
C ALA A 61 -7.05 26.90 -0.14
N LEU A 62 -8.00 26.12 -0.66
CA LEU A 62 -9.25 26.64 -1.23
C LEU A 62 -10.13 27.34 -0.19
N ASP A 63 -10.24 26.77 1.02
CA ASP A 63 -11.10 27.30 2.10
C ASP A 63 -10.52 28.57 2.76
N LEU A 64 -9.20 28.61 3.00
CA LEU A 64 -8.56 29.67 3.77
C LEU A 64 -8.05 30.85 2.94
N GLU A 65 -7.47 30.58 1.77
CA GLU A 65 -6.73 31.61 1.01
C GLU A 65 -7.45 32.02 -0.27
N GLY A 66 -8.50 31.30 -0.69
CA GLY A 66 -9.10 31.44 -2.02
C GLY A 66 -8.07 31.25 -3.15
N SER A 67 -6.91 30.68 -2.81
CA SER A 67 -5.74 30.59 -3.68
C SER A 67 -5.86 29.33 -4.52
N LYS A 68 -6.13 29.55 -5.82
CA LYS A 68 -6.23 28.51 -6.83
C LYS A 68 -4.89 28.29 -7.53
N ASP A 69 -3.82 28.11 -6.75
CA ASP A 69 -2.49 27.83 -7.33
C ASP A 69 -2.40 26.35 -7.77
N TYR A 70 -3.23 26.03 -8.76
CA TYR A 70 -3.39 24.71 -9.40
C TYR A 70 -2.03 24.11 -9.75
N ALA A 71 -1.16 24.94 -10.33
CA ALA A 71 0.15 24.54 -10.85
C ALA A 71 1.11 24.05 -9.75
N LYS A 72 0.84 24.35 -8.48
CA LYS A 72 1.65 23.87 -7.34
C LYS A 72 0.99 22.74 -6.57
N LEU A 73 -0.35 22.73 -6.50
CA LEU A 73 -1.09 21.81 -5.63
C LEU A 73 -1.42 20.47 -6.30
N LEU A 74 -1.70 20.45 -7.61
CA LEU A 74 -2.12 19.23 -8.30
C LEU A 74 -1.00 18.32 -8.78
N PRO A 75 0.13 18.81 -9.33
CA PRO A 75 1.22 17.92 -9.74
C PRO A 75 1.68 16.90 -8.67
N PRO A 76 1.88 17.28 -7.39
CA PRO A 76 2.26 16.31 -6.38
C PRO A 76 1.13 15.34 -5.99
N ILE A 77 -0.14 15.69 -6.25
CA ILE A 77 -1.29 14.78 -6.08
C ILE A 77 -1.34 13.78 -7.24
N ASP A 78 -1.12 14.24 -8.46
CA ASP A 78 -1.08 13.40 -9.67
C ASP A 78 0.08 12.40 -9.61
N GLU A 79 1.24 12.78 -9.08
CA GLU A 79 2.35 11.86 -8.81
C GLU A 79 1.92 10.70 -7.89
N ASP A 80 1.22 11.01 -6.80
CA ASP A 80 0.71 9.98 -5.89
C ASP A 80 -0.40 9.15 -6.54
N LEU A 81 -1.25 9.75 -7.39
CA LEU A 81 -2.29 9.05 -8.14
C LEU A 81 -1.68 8.02 -9.11
N ILE A 82 -0.62 8.38 -9.82
CA ILE A 82 0.11 7.45 -10.71
C ILE A 82 0.67 6.27 -9.91
N LEU A 83 1.26 6.54 -8.74
CA LEU A 83 1.76 5.47 -7.87
C LEU A 83 0.63 4.57 -7.37
N ILE A 84 -0.54 5.14 -7.08
CA ILE A 84 -1.73 4.37 -6.70
C ILE A 84 -2.19 3.50 -7.86
N GLU A 85 -2.25 4.03 -9.09
CA GLU A 85 -2.62 3.27 -10.31
C GLU A 85 -1.72 2.06 -10.54
N LEU A 86 -0.41 2.24 -10.36
CA LEU A 86 0.58 1.20 -10.63
C LEU A 86 0.63 0.10 -9.56
N LEU A 87 0.26 0.43 -8.31
CA LEU A 87 0.57 -0.44 -7.16
C LEU A 87 -0.67 -0.90 -6.37
N SER A 88 -1.85 -0.37 -6.68
CA SER A 88 -3.09 -0.62 -5.92
C SER A 88 -4.10 -1.41 -6.74
N SER A 89 -5.21 -1.81 -6.11
CA SER A 89 -6.34 -2.37 -6.85
C SER A 89 -7.06 -1.30 -7.66
N ASP A 90 -7.74 -1.73 -8.72
CA ASP A 90 -8.58 -0.87 -9.56
C ASP A 90 -9.60 -0.08 -8.74
N GLU A 91 -10.18 -0.70 -7.69
CA GLU A 91 -11.13 -0.03 -6.80
C GLU A 91 -10.47 1.13 -6.02
N VAL A 92 -9.25 0.94 -5.51
CA VAL A 92 -8.54 2.02 -4.81
C VAL A 92 -8.17 3.14 -5.77
N TYR A 93 -7.72 2.80 -6.97
CA TYR A 93 -7.41 3.76 -8.02
C TYR A 93 -8.66 4.54 -8.46
N GLU A 94 -9.78 3.88 -8.71
CA GLU A 94 -11.04 4.52 -9.09
C GLU A 94 -11.48 5.55 -8.05
N LYS A 95 -11.43 5.19 -6.75
CA LYS A 95 -11.76 6.13 -5.68
C LYS A 95 -10.77 7.29 -5.56
N ALA A 96 -9.47 7.06 -5.80
CA ALA A 96 -8.48 8.12 -5.83
C ALA A 96 -8.69 9.07 -7.02
N SER A 97 -8.97 8.53 -8.20
CA SER A 97 -9.23 9.31 -9.42
C SER A 97 -10.48 10.18 -9.26
N LEU A 98 -11.57 9.64 -8.70
CA LEU A 98 -12.77 10.43 -8.41
C LEU A 98 -12.48 11.59 -7.44
N LEU A 99 -11.61 11.37 -6.45
CA LEU A 99 -11.19 12.40 -5.51
C LEU A 99 -10.41 13.53 -6.20
N VAL A 100 -9.53 13.20 -7.14
CA VAL A 100 -8.77 14.18 -7.92
C VAL A 100 -9.69 14.93 -8.88
N ALA A 101 -10.61 14.25 -9.55
CA ALA A 101 -11.60 14.88 -10.43
C ALA A 101 -12.46 15.91 -9.66
N GLU A 102 -12.99 15.52 -8.51
CA GLU A 102 -13.79 16.41 -7.66
C GLU A 102 -12.96 17.62 -7.17
N LEU A 103 -11.67 17.41 -6.89
CA LEU A 103 -10.76 18.48 -6.50
C LEU A 103 -10.52 19.47 -7.65
N ILE A 104 -10.35 18.96 -8.89
CA ILE A 104 -10.21 19.79 -10.09
C ILE A 104 -11.49 20.62 -10.31
N ASP A 105 -12.66 20.01 -10.20
CA ASP A 105 -13.96 20.69 -10.34
C ASP A 105 -14.10 21.83 -9.32
N LEU A 106 -13.72 21.58 -8.06
CA LEU A 106 -13.68 22.61 -7.01
C LEU A 106 -12.73 23.76 -7.34
N PHE A 107 -11.53 23.46 -7.87
CA PHE A 107 -10.61 24.50 -8.34
C PHE A 107 -11.18 25.29 -9.52
N ALA A 108 -11.98 24.66 -10.38
CA ALA A 108 -12.59 25.28 -11.55
C ALA A 108 -13.88 26.09 -11.24
N ASP A 109 -14.35 26.14 -9.98
CA ASP A 109 -15.68 26.63 -9.59
C ASP A 109 -16.82 25.94 -10.35
N GLU A 110 -16.64 24.67 -10.71
CA GLU A 110 -17.68 23.90 -11.39
C GLU A 110 -18.80 23.47 -10.41
N PRO A 111 -20.07 23.46 -10.85
CA PRO A 111 -21.22 23.22 -9.98
C PRO A 111 -21.30 21.79 -9.42
N SER A 112 -20.48 20.87 -9.90
CA SER A 112 -20.35 19.49 -9.40
C SER A 112 -19.55 19.41 -8.09
N GLY A 113 -18.58 20.32 -7.89
CA GLY A 113 -17.64 20.28 -6.78
C GLY A 113 -18.23 20.76 -5.46
N THR A 114 -18.31 19.91 -4.43
CA THR A 114 -18.59 20.38 -3.05
C THR A 114 -17.61 19.82 -2.01
N PHE A 115 -17.32 20.60 -0.96
CA PHE A 115 -16.51 20.09 0.17
C PHE A 115 -17.14 18.84 0.83
N GLY A 116 -18.46 18.71 0.78
CA GLY A 116 -19.20 17.54 1.27
C GLY A 116 -18.96 16.28 0.45
N SER A 117 -18.96 16.38 -0.88
CA SER A 117 -18.66 15.25 -1.79
C SER A 117 -17.20 14.81 -1.65
N VAL A 118 -16.26 15.74 -1.49
CA VAL A 118 -14.85 15.38 -1.25
C VAL A 118 -14.66 14.57 0.04
N ASN A 119 -15.29 14.97 1.15
CA ASN A 119 -15.19 14.21 2.40
C ASN A 119 -15.80 12.81 2.29
N LYS A 120 -16.88 12.67 1.52
CA LYS A 120 -17.46 11.36 1.20
C LYS A 120 -16.46 10.51 0.40
N LEU A 121 -15.88 11.05 -0.67
CA LEU A 121 -14.90 10.37 -1.50
C LEU A 121 -13.64 9.99 -0.73
N LYS A 122 -13.15 10.83 0.21
CA LYS A 122 -12.05 10.46 1.12
C LYS A 122 -12.40 9.22 1.94
N THR A 123 -13.63 9.16 2.45
CA THR A 123 -14.11 8.02 3.24
C THR A 123 -14.21 6.76 2.37
N GLU A 124 -14.74 6.89 1.16
CA GLU A 124 -14.81 5.78 0.19
C GLU A 124 -13.42 5.27 -0.19
N PHE A 125 -12.46 6.15 -0.46
CA PHE A 125 -11.06 5.80 -0.71
C PHE A 125 -10.43 5.05 0.47
N VAL A 126 -10.58 5.56 1.70
CA VAL A 126 -10.05 4.89 2.90
C VAL A 126 -10.69 3.51 3.09
N ASN A 127 -11.96 3.35 2.75
CA ASN A 127 -12.63 2.05 2.82
C ASN A 127 -12.09 1.08 1.76
N ALA A 128 -11.91 1.53 0.51
CA ALA A 128 -11.29 0.72 -0.55
C ALA A 128 -9.87 0.26 -0.15
N VAL A 129 -9.07 1.17 0.41
CA VAL A 129 -7.73 0.85 0.94
C VAL A 129 -7.82 -0.22 2.03
N LYS A 130 -8.74 -0.08 2.99
CA LYS A 130 -8.94 -1.10 4.05
C LYS A 130 -9.35 -2.45 3.49
N VAL A 131 -10.18 -2.49 2.44
CA VAL A 131 -10.59 -3.73 1.77
C VAL A 131 -9.37 -4.38 1.11
N GLN A 132 -8.57 -3.63 0.34
CA GLN A 132 -7.33 -4.13 -0.26
C GLN A 132 -6.37 -4.68 0.81
N TYR A 133 -6.24 -3.99 1.95
CA TYR A 133 -5.41 -4.47 3.06
C TYR A 133 -5.89 -5.80 3.63
N LYS A 134 -7.21 -5.99 3.75
CA LYS A 134 -7.80 -7.22 4.28
C LYS A 134 -7.74 -8.38 3.28
N SER A 135 -7.88 -8.11 1.98
CA SER A 135 -7.80 -9.12 0.93
C SER A 135 -6.38 -9.60 0.65
N ASN A 136 -5.36 -8.82 1.01
CA ASN A 136 -3.93 -9.17 0.89
C ASN A 136 -3.30 -9.70 2.21
N VAL A 137 -4.12 -10.21 3.13
CA VAL A 137 -3.72 -10.96 4.34
C VAL A 137 -4.15 -12.40 4.17
#